data_AF-A0AB73BM32-F1
#
_entry.id   AF-A0AB73BM32-F1
#
_cell.length_a   1.000
_cell.length_b   1.000
_cell.length_c   1.000
_cell.angle_alpha   90.00
_cell.angle_beta   90.00
_cell.angle_gamma   90.00
#
_symmetry.space_group_name_H-M   'P 1'
#
loop_
_entity.id
_entity.type
_entity.pdbx_description
1 polymer ?
#
loop_
_entity_poly.entity_id
_entity_poly.type
_entity_poly.pdbx_seq_one_letter_code
_entity_poly.pdbx_strand_id
1 'polypeptide(L)'
;MKKILTSAIILLTSINQAHAFSQETHKRIVIDAVSYMEQNPQSTQYAALSQYALQNKMSVSQLAELLGQAAYDVDDFEDTFLCGAITGSCVQAPLWGAAESIVKYTSYWHFQNHTQGADQHGNDFGGYNYDKLTVWGTIDSLAAAWLKGDYLDDGKGRETGWFNADSSKYNSYDITEAHYRIDSQSNYSMYNDFEKIPFQPIDNLGQYWFQSYLDSGNPQVLGFVFHTTDLLQPHHTWTTSDLNHSSWEGWIKDYYDQEQLNDPSLIRQAINTFSPLDKASTDVRPLLTQGGSFSYAQGGIVLNSEDHYDRVDTAKQVIPHAIAMVVHLLNHAMVAR
;
A
#
# COMPACT_ATOMS: atom_id res chain seq x y z
N MET A 1 -10.54 -47.51 -38.35
CA MET A 1 -11.14 -46.25 -37.86
C MET A 1 -10.11 -45.55 -36.98
N LYS A 2 -9.51 -44.46 -37.48
CA LYS A 2 -8.50 -43.67 -36.76
C LYS A 2 -9.20 -42.84 -35.69
N LYS A 3 -8.84 -43.02 -34.41
CA LYS A 3 -9.25 -42.11 -33.33
C LYS A 3 -8.25 -40.96 -33.28
N ILE A 4 -8.75 -39.75 -33.50
CA ILE A 4 -8.01 -38.49 -33.45
C ILE A 4 -7.75 -38.18 -31.96
N LEU A 5 -6.47 -38.07 -31.59
CA LEU A 5 -6.08 -37.41 -30.35
C LEU A 5 -6.16 -35.90 -30.58
N THR A 6 -7.09 -35.23 -29.93
CA THR A 6 -7.06 -33.78 -29.74
C THR A 6 -6.19 -33.48 -28.53
N SER A 7 -4.97 -33.02 -28.77
CA SER A 7 -4.12 -32.40 -27.75
C SER A 7 -4.71 -31.04 -27.38
N ALA A 8 -5.16 -30.88 -26.14
CA ALA A 8 -5.45 -29.57 -25.58
C ALA A 8 -4.12 -28.90 -25.21
N ILE A 9 -3.71 -27.91 -26.00
CA ILE A 9 -2.63 -26.98 -25.63
C ILE A 9 -3.26 -26.01 -24.63
N ILE A 10 -2.89 -26.15 -23.36
CA ILE A 10 -3.14 -25.13 -22.34
C ILE A 10 -2.17 -23.99 -22.65
N LEU A 11 -2.68 -22.88 -23.19
CA LEU A 11 -1.95 -21.62 -23.18
C LEU A 11 -1.80 -21.21 -21.71
N LEU A 12 -0.58 -21.34 -21.19
CA LEU A 12 -0.14 -20.63 -20.00
C LEU A 12 -0.09 -19.14 -20.36
N THR A 13 -1.21 -18.44 -20.17
CA THR A 13 -1.17 -16.98 -20.06
C THR A 13 -0.42 -16.65 -18.77
N SER A 14 0.67 -15.91 -18.90
CA SER A 14 1.37 -15.31 -17.76
C SER A 14 0.41 -14.38 -17.02
N ILE A 15 -0.13 -14.88 -15.91
CA ILE A 15 -1.00 -14.12 -15.03
C ILE A 15 -0.08 -13.13 -14.30
N ASN A 16 -0.06 -11.88 -14.73
CA ASN A 16 0.60 -10.81 -14.00
C ASN A 16 -0.18 -10.59 -12.71
N GLN A 17 0.48 -10.82 -11.58
CA GLN A 17 -0.07 -10.60 -10.25
C GLN A 17 -0.27 -9.09 -10.03
N ALA A 18 -1.48 -8.68 -9.65
CA ALA A 18 -1.77 -7.34 -9.11
C ALA A 18 -0.94 -7.12 -7.84
N HIS A 19 -0.33 -5.96 -7.64
CA HIS A 19 0.61 -5.77 -6.53
C HIS A 19 0.68 -4.31 -6.10
N ALA A 20 -0.41 -3.60 -5.81
CA ALA A 20 -0.30 -2.19 -5.40
C ALA A 20 0.63 -1.40 -6.39
N PHE A 21 1.25 -0.25 -6.09
CA PHE A 21 2.39 0.04 -6.98
C PHE A 21 3.33 -1.16 -6.95
N SER A 22 3.57 -1.84 -8.09
CA SER A 22 4.24 -3.15 -8.06
C SER A 22 5.46 -3.07 -7.15
N GLN A 23 5.77 -4.09 -6.36
CA GLN A 23 6.84 -4.04 -5.34
C GLN A 23 8.12 -3.34 -5.85
N GLU A 24 8.51 -3.60 -7.10
CA GLU A 24 9.63 -2.96 -7.79
C GLU A 24 9.48 -1.43 -7.97
N THR A 25 8.28 -0.95 -8.27
CA THR A 25 7.94 0.47 -8.35
C THR A 25 8.13 1.18 -7.00
N HIS A 26 7.67 0.62 -5.88
CA HIS A 26 7.94 1.18 -4.55
C HIS A 26 9.45 1.35 -4.31
N LYS A 27 10.22 0.30 -4.58
CA LYS A 27 11.68 0.32 -4.45
C LYS A 27 12.32 1.42 -5.30
N ARG A 28 11.93 1.52 -6.57
CA ARG A 28 12.45 2.53 -7.51
C ARG A 28 12.14 3.94 -7.05
N ILE A 29 10.92 4.22 -6.60
CA ILE A 29 10.52 5.52 -6.06
C ILE A 29 11.44 5.96 -4.92
N VAL A 30 11.78 5.05 -4.00
CA VAL A 30 12.68 5.35 -2.87
C VAL A 30 14.11 5.62 -3.34
N ILE A 31 14.64 4.81 -4.25
CA ILE A 31 15.98 5.01 -4.81
C ILE A 31 16.06 6.36 -5.54
N ASP A 32 15.05 6.69 -6.34
CA ASP A 32 14.96 7.97 -7.05
C ASP A 32 14.83 9.16 -6.09
N ALA A 33 14.13 9.01 -4.97
CA ALA A 33 14.05 10.04 -3.94
C ALA A 33 15.43 10.32 -3.31
N VAL A 34 16.19 9.28 -2.97
CA VAL A 34 17.56 9.44 -2.43
C VAL A 34 18.48 10.06 -3.48
N SER A 35 18.39 9.63 -4.74
CA SER A 35 19.13 10.21 -5.87
C SER A 35 18.78 11.69 -6.07
N TYR A 36 17.50 12.05 -5.95
CA TYR A 36 17.07 13.44 -6.01
C TYR A 36 17.68 14.27 -4.86
N MET A 37 17.70 13.75 -3.64
CA MET A 37 18.34 14.42 -2.50
C MET A 37 19.84 14.63 -2.74
N GLU A 38 20.54 13.62 -3.28
CA GLU A 38 21.95 13.70 -3.63
C GLU A 38 22.25 14.78 -4.67
N GLN A 39 21.39 14.91 -5.68
CA GLN A 39 21.52 15.92 -6.73
C GLN A 39 21.10 17.32 -6.26
N ASN A 40 20.31 17.42 -5.19
CA ASN A 40 19.79 18.67 -4.66
C ASN A 40 20.13 18.83 -3.16
N PRO A 41 21.41 18.77 -2.75
CA PRO A 41 21.80 18.68 -1.34
C PRO A 41 21.59 20.00 -0.58
N GLN A 42 21.42 21.12 -1.29
CA GLN A 42 21.19 22.44 -0.69
C GLN A 42 19.73 22.70 -0.31
N SER A 43 18.80 21.97 -0.93
CA SER A 43 17.35 22.11 -0.69
C SER A 43 16.74 20.89 0.00
N THR A 44 17.58 19.94 0.41
CA THR A 44 17.18 18.70 1.09
C THR A 44 18.09 18.42 2.27
N GLN A 45 17.74 17.45 3.11
CA GLN A 45 18.56 16.99 4.24
C GLN A 45 19.59 15.93 3.84
N TYR A 46 20.13 16.00 2.61
CA TYR A 46 21.09 15.01 2.11
C TYR A 46 22.32 14.85 3.01
N ALA A 47 22.82 15.94 3.60
CA ALA A 47 23.95 15.87 4.53
C ALA A 47 23.63 15.03 5.78
N ALA A 48 22.43 15.17 6.34
CA ALA A 48 21.97 14.37 7.47
C ALA A 48 21.71 12.91 7.05
N LEU A 49 21.13 12.69 5.86
CA LEU A 49 20.97 11.35 5.27
C LEU A 49 22.31 10.63 5.08
N SER A 50 23.32 11.33 4.57
CA SER A 50 24.68 10.82 4.42
C SER A 50 25.29 10.44 5.76
N GLN A 51 25.13 11.30 6.77
CA GLN A 51 25.58 11.00 8.13
C GLN A 51 24.85 9.80 8.74
N TYR A 52 23.55 9.67 8.49
CA TYR A 52 22.75 8.53 8.94
C TYR A 52 23.18 7.21 8.26
N ALA A 53 23.50 7.24 6.96
CA ALA A 53 24.09 6.10 6.27
C ALA A 53 25.43 5.69 6.91
N LEU A 54 26.31 6.66 7.18
CA LEU A 54 27.61 6.41 7.83
C LEU A 54 27.46 5.82 9.24
N GLN A 55 26.50 6.30 10.05
CA GLN A 55 26.21 5.76 11.38
C GLN A 55 25.77 4.29 11.32
N ASN A 56 25.05 3.90 10.26
CA ASN A 56 24.64 2.53 9.99
C ASN A 56 25.68 1.72 9.21
N LYS A 57 26.91 2.25 9.02
CA LYS A 57 28.02 1.59 8.31
C LYS A 57 27.69 1.25 6.85
N MET A 58 26.90 2.11 6.20
CA MET A 58 26.50 2.01 4.80
C MET A 58 26.98 3.22 4.00
N SER A 59 27.19 3.05 2.69
CA SER A 59 27.15 4.18 1.75
C SER A 59 25.71 4.67 1.58
N VAL A 60 25.52 5.88 1.03
CA VAL A 60 24.18 6.40 0.73
C VAL A 60 23.43 5.50 -0.26
N SER A 61 24.12 4.97 -1.27
CA SER A 61 23.54 4.02 -2.22
C SER A 61 23.11 2.70 -1.56
N GLN A 62 23.89 2.18 -0.61
CA GLN A 62 23.51 0.98 0.15
C GLN A 62 22.31 1.26 1.06
N LEU A 63 22.25 2.45 1.66
CA LEU A 63 21.09 2.87 2.43
C LEU A 63 19.85 2.98 1.53
N ALA A 64 19.96 3.60 0.36
CA ALA A 64 18.85 3.73 -0.59
C ALA A 64 18.29 2.36 -1.01
N GLU A 65 19.18 1.41 -1.30
CA GLU A 65 18.80 0.03 -1.65
C GLU A 65 18.08 -0.66 -0.48
N LEU A 66 18.56 -0.51 0.75
CA LEU A 66 17.91 -1.09 1.93
C LEU A 66 16.55 -0.45 2.21
N LEU A 67 16.42 0.87 2.08
CA LEU A 67 15.15 1.57 2.26
C LEU A 67 14.14 1.16 1.18
N GLY A 68 14.57 1.10 -0.08
CA GLY A 68 13.73 0.68 -1.20
C GLY A 68 13.33 -0.80 -1.11
N GLN A 69 14.24 -1.68 -0.70
CA GLN A 69 13.91 -3.09 -0.49
C GLN A 69 12.92 -3.26 0.66
N ALA A 70 13.08 -2.52 1.76
CA ALA A 70 12.11 -2.57 2.84
C ALA A 70 10.72 -2.09 2.38
N ALA A 71 10.62 -1.04 1.55
CA ALA A 71 9.34 -0.62 0.96
C ALA A 71 8.72 -1.68 0.04
N TYR A 72 9.55 -2.41 -0.72
CA TYR A 72 9.16 -3.56 -1.53
C TYR A 72 8.60 -4.70 -0.69
N ASP A 73 9.24 -4.99 0.46
CA ASP A 73 8.96 -6.19 1.26
C ASP A 73 7.61 -6.11 2.01
N VAL A 74 7.01 -4.92 2.16
CA VAL A 74 5.74 -4.74 2.88
C VAL A 74 4.60 -5.53 2.22
N ASP A 75 4.56 -5.62 0.89
CA ASP A 75 3.60 -6.43 0.13
C ASP A 75 3.69 -7.95 0.44
N ASP A 76 4.80 -8.40 1.01
CA ASP A 76 5.06 -9.80 1.37
C ASP A 76 4.86 -10.07 2.87
N PHE A 77 4.41 -9.10 3.66
CA PHE A 77 4.14 -9.34 5.07
C PHE A 77 3.02 -10.37 5.25
N GLU A 78 3.24 -11.30 6.19
CA GLU A 78 2.28 -12.34 6.56
C GLU A 78 1.72 -12.07 7.96
N ASP A 79 1.09 -10.92 8.15
CA ASP A 79 0.63 -10.45 9.47
C ASP A 79 -0.91 -10.35 9.57
N THR A 80 -1.62 -10.55 8.47
CA THR A 80 -3.07 -10.40 8.40
C THR A 80 -3.73 -11.69 7.95
N PHE A 81 -4.63 -12.21 8.78
CA PHE A 81 -5.32 -13.47 8.58
C PHE A 81 -6.82 -13.26 8.78
N LEU A 82 -7.63 -13.75 7.83
CA LEU A 82 -9.07 -13.87 8.01
C LEU A 82 -9.43 -15.34 8.18
N CYS A 83 -10.44 -15.60 8.99
CA CYS A 83 -10.95 -16.91 9.31
C CYS A 83 -12.25 -17.18 8.55
N GLY A 84 -12.31 -18.35 7.93
CA GLY A 84 -13.48 -18.77 7.15
C GLY A 84 -14.73 -18.91 8.02
N ALA A 85 -15.84 -18.28 7.61
CA ALA A 85 -17.10 -18.24 8.34
C ALA A 85 -17.63 -19.63 8.74
N ILE A 86 -17.37 -20.64 7.92
CA ILE A 86 -17.88 -22.02 8.10
C ILE A 86 -16.88 -22.90 8.83
N THR A 87 -15.59 -22.77 8.52
CA THR A 87 -14.55 -23.71 8.98
C THR A 87 -13.79 -23.22 10.20
N GLY A 88 -13.84 -21.92 10.49
CA GLY A 88 -12.95 -21.27 11.47
C GLY A 88 -11.47 -21.36 11.08
N SER A 89 -11.16 -21.66 9.80
CA SER A 89 -9.80 -21.79 9.31
C SER A 89 -9.26 -20.44 8.89
N CYS A 90 -8.23 -20.00 9.58
CA CYS A 90 -7.58 -18.71 9.33
C CYS A 90 -6.42 -18.90 8.36
N VAL A 91 -6.42 -18.08 7.31
CA VAL A 91 -5.43 -18.10 6.23
C VAL A 91 -5.08 -16.67 5.86
N GLN A 92 -3.97 -16.46 5.16
CA GLN A 92 -3.52 -15.14 4.71
C GLN A 92 -4.17 -14.70 3.38
N ALA A 93 -4.65 -15.66 2.60
CA ALA A 93 -5.33 -15.46 1.33
C ALA A 93 -6.11 -16.74 0.98
N PRO A 94 -7.46 -16.78 1.02
CA PRO A 94 -8.25 -17.97 0.76
C PRO A 94 -8.60 -18.12 -0.73
N LEU A 95 -8.14 -17.21 -1.60
CA LEU A 95 -8.43 -17.23 -3.02
C LEU A 95 -7.34 -17.97 -3.80
N TRP A 96 -7.78 -18.86 -4.70
CA TRP A 96 -6.93 -19.64 -5.60
C TRP A 96 -6.96 -19.02 -7.01
N GLY A 97 -5.81 -18.83 -7.65
CA GLY A 97 -5.72 -18.43 -9.08
C GLY A 97 -5.61 -16.92 -9.30
N ALA A 98 -6.23 -16.36 -10.35
CA ALA A 98 -6.06 -14.95 -10.74
C ALA A 98 -6.53 -13.92 -9.68
N ALA A 99 -7.29 -14.35 -8.68
CA ALA A 99 -7.68 -13.52 -7.54
C ALA A 99 -6.69 -13.56 -6.36
N GLU A 100 -5.69 -14.46 -6.38
CA GLU A 100 -4.68 -14.63 -5.32
C GLU A 100 -3.79 -13.39 -5.19
N SER A 101 -3.45 -12.73 -6.30
CA SER A 101 -2.66 -11.49 -6.29
C SER A 101 -3.41 -10.27 -5.76
N ILE A 102 -4.75 -10.30 -5.78
CA ILE A 102 -5.56 -9.19 -5.27
C ILE A 102 -5.75 -9.30 -3.74
N VAL A 103 -5.58 -10.50 -3.18
CA VAL A 103 -6.12 -10.87 -1.87
C VAL A 103 -5.04 -11.47 -0.97
N LYS A 104 -3.81 -10.97 -1.03
CA LYS A 104 -3.00 -10.99 0.19
C LYS A 104 -3.71 -10.08 1.18
N TYR A 105 -4.15 -10.56 2.32
CA TYR A 105 -4.94 -9.74 3.25
C TYR A 105 -4.22 -8.50 3.79
N THR A 106 -2.89 -8.45 3.66
CA THR A 106 -2.13 -7.21 3.82
C THR A 106 -2.61 -6.09 2.90
N SER A 107 -3.10 -6.41 1.70
CA SER A 107 -3.61 -5.45 0.71
C SER A 107 -4.74 -4.58 1.26
N TYR A 108 -5.55 -5.06 2.21
CA TYR A 108 -6.64 -4.26 2.79
C TYR A 108 -6.15 -3.05 3.60
N TRP A 109 -4.90 -3.06 4.06
CA TRP A 109 -4.29 -1.93 4.76
C TRP A 109 -3.66 -0.89 3.83
N HIS A 110 -3.73 -1.08 2.51
CA HIS A 110 -3.05 -0.21 1.54
C HIS A 110 -3.90 0.99 1.10
N PHE A 111 -5.14 1.06 1.58
CA PHE A 111 -6.13 2.01 1.10
C PHE A 111 -6.27 3.22 2.02
N GLN A 112 -6.63 4.36 1.41
CA GLN A 112 -7.19 5.52 2.11
C GLN A 112 -8.40 6.00 1.31
N ASN A 113 -9.61 5.87 1.86
CA ASN A 113 -10.85 6.00 1.12
C ASN A 113 -11.29 7.46 0.99
N HIS A 114 -10.78 8.12 -0.05
CA HIS A 114 -11.14 9.49 -0.40
C HIS A 114 -12.57 9.63 -0.94
N THR A 115 -13.24 8.52 -1.27
CA THR A 115 -14.60 8.54 -1.80
C THR A 115 -15.67 8.72 -0.73
N GLN A 116 -15.32 8.43 0.54
CA GLN A 116 -16.24 8.49 1.68
C GLN A 116 -15.77 9.46 2.77
N GLY A 117 -14.46 9.65 2.94
CA GLY A 117 -13.91 10.42 4.04
C GLY A 117 -13.92 9.62 5.35
N ALA A 118 -14.31 10.29 6.43
CA ALA A 118 -14.18 9.76 7.78
C ALA A 118 -14.92 8.43 8.01
N ASP A 119 -14.37 7.58 8.88
CA ASP A 119 -14.87 6.24 9.14
C ASP A 119 -15.37 6.00 10.57
N GLN A 120 -15.79 4.76 10.84
CA GLN A 120 -16.32 4.37 12.14
C GLN A 120 -15.26 4.23 13.24
N HIS A 121 -13.96 4.34 12.91
CA HIS A 121 -12.90 4.39 13.91
C HIS A 121 -12.62 5.82 14.41
N GLY A 122 -13.13 6.83 13.70
CA GLY A 122 -12.84 8.23 13.96
C GLY A 122 -11.64 8.77 13.18
N ASN A 123 -11.17 8.05 12.15
CA ASN A 123 -10.15 8.57 11.23
C ASN A 123 -10.75 9.63 10.30
N ASP A 124 -9.93 10.56 9.79
CA ASP A 124 -10.35 11.54 8.76
C ASP A 124 -10.70 10.87 7.43
N PHE A 125 -10.05 9.73 7.14
CA PHE A 125 -10.32 8.85 6.01
C PHE A 125 -10.31 7.39 6.49
N GLY A 126 -11.25 6.57 6.03
CA GLY A 126 -11.22 5.12 6.27
C GLY A 126 -10.24 4.37 5.37
N GLY A 127 -9.95 3.10 5.69
CA GLY A 127 -9.25 2.19 4.79
C GLY A 127 -10.21 1.47 3.83
N TYR A 128 -9.86 0.23 3.46
CA TYR A 128 -10.76 -0.63 2.69
C TYR A 128 -12.04 -0.91 3.48
N ASN A 129 -13.20 -0.75 2.84
CA ASN A 129 -14.48 -1.15 3.40
C ASN A 129 -15.44 -1.51 2.26
N TYR A 130 -15.77 -2.79 2.16
CA TYR A 130 -16.58 -3.33 1.08
C TYR A 130 -17.98 -2.68 0.98
N ASP A 131 -18.67 -2.49 2.12
CA ASP A 131 -20.00 -1.86 2.17
C ASP A 131 -19.99 -0.38 1.75
N LYS A 132 -18.80 0.23 1.67
CA LYS A 132 -18.61 1.66 1.40
C LYS A 132 -17.91 1.96 0.07
N LEU A 133 -17.67 0.94 -0.76
CA LEU A 133 -17.13 1.14 -2.09
C LEU A 133 -18.10 1.97 -2.95
N THR A 134 -17.61 3.06 -3.53
CA THR A 134 -18.38 3.91 -4.46
C THR A 134 -18.17 3.52 -5.92
N VAL A 135 -17.12 2.74 -6.17
CA VAL A 135 -16.71 2.25 -7.47
C VAL A 135 -16.53 0.74 -7.34
N TRP A 136 -17.25 0.00 -8.19
CA TRP A 136 -17.43 -1.44 -8.03
C TRP A 136 -16.81 -2.22 -9.19
N GLY A 137 -15.93 -3.15 -8.84
CA GLY A 137 -15.38 -4.15 -9.73
C GLY A 137 -16.10 -5.51 -9.71
N THR A 138 -15.83 -6.31 -10.73
CA THR A 138 -16.14 -7.75 -10.74
C THR A 138 -15.31 -8.49 -9.69
N ILE A 139 -14.04 -8.13 -9.52
CA ILE A 139 -13.15 -8.69 -8.51
C ILE A 139 -13.65 -8.39 -7.10
N ASP A 140 -14.05 -7.15 -6.82
CA ASP A 140 -14.62 -6.79 -5.51
C ASP A 140 -15.90 -7.60 -5.25
N SER A 141 -16.76 -7.72 -6.26
CA SER A 141 -17.99 -8.52 -6.19
C SER A 141 -17.72 -10.00 -5.89
N LEU A 142 -16.66 -10.58 -6.45
CA LEU A 142 -16.24 -11.95 -6.19
C LEU A 142 -15.67 -12.10 -4.77
N ALA A 143 -14.87 -11.15 -4.30
CA ALA A 143 -14.28 -11.17 -2.98
C ALA A 143 -15.37 -11.24 -1.89
N ALA A 144 -16.38 -10.38 -1.91
CA ALA A 144 -17.43 -10.45 -0.89
C ALA A 144 -18.41 -11.61 -1.05
N ALA A 145 -18.59 -12.13 -2.27
CA ALA A 145 -19.37 -13.37 -2.43
C ALA A 145 -18.63 -14.57 -1.81
N TRP A 146 -17.30 -14.60 -1.93
CA TRP A 146 -16.47 -15.70 -1.43
C TRP A 146 -16.16 -15.60 0.06
N LEU A 147 -15.85 -14.39 0.54
CA LEU A 147 -15.45 -14.09 1.92
C LEU A 147 -16.66 -13.80 2.82
N LYS A 148 -17.85 -14.24 2.40
CA LYS A 148 -19.10 -13.91 3.08
C LYS A 148 -19.12 -14.40 4.52
N GLY A 149 -19.17 -13.46 5.47
CA GLY A 149 -19.13 -13.74 6.91
C GLY A 149 -17.77 -14.23 7.40
N ASP A 150 -16.72 -14.19 6.57
CA ASP A 150 -15.36 -14.37 7.05
C ASP A 150 -15.01 -13.21 7.99
N TYR A 151 -14.15 -13.45 8.96
CA TYR A 151 -13.87 -12.50 10.03
C TYR A 151 -12.37 -12.34 10.26
N LEU A 152 -11.94 -11.20 10.81
CA LEU A 152 -10.53 -11.00 11.14
C LEU A 152 -10.12 -11.92 12.29
N ASP A 153 -8.99 -12.60 12.15
CA ASP A 153 -8.48 -13.46 13.21
C ASP A 153 -8.20 -12.68 14.50
N ASP A 154 -8.80 -13.10 15.61
CA ASP A 154 -8.60 -12.55 16.97
C ASP A 154 -7.91 -13.53 17.93
N GLY A 155 -7.40 -14.62 17.36
CA GLY A 155 -6.61 -15.61 18.04
C GLY A 155 -7.41 -16.67 18.77
N LYS A 156 -6.66 -17.69 19.20
CA LYS A 156 -7.22 -18.98 19.63
C LYS A 156 -8.23 -18.84 20.78
N GLY A 157 -9.40 -19.45 20.59
CA GLY A 157 -10.45 -19.59 21.59
C GLY A 157 -11.40 -18.41 21.68
N ARG A 158 -11.38 -17.49 20.71
CA ARG A 158 -12.27 -16.33 20.64
C ARG A 158 -13.33 -16.51 19.55
N GLU A 159 -13.40 -15.65 18.52
CA GLU A 159 -14.43 -15.76 17.49
C GLU A 159 -14.31 -17.09 16.75
N THR A 160 -15.44 -17.76 16.56
CA THR A 160 -15.49 -19.09 15.96
C THR A 160 -16.39 -19.08 14.75
N GLY A 161 -16.00 -19.82 13.71
CA GLY A 161 -16.87 -20.11 12.59
C GLY A 161 -18.10 -20.93 13.00
N TRP A 162 -18.98 -21.17 12.04
CA TRP A 162 -20.20 -21.93 12.25
C TRP A 162 -19.91 -23.28 12.90
N PHE A 163 -20.84 -23.72 13.76
CA PHE A 163 -20.69 -24.93 14.57
C PHE A 163 -19.59 -24.87 15.64
N ASN A 164 -19.21 -23.66 16.07
CA ASN A 164 -18.13 -23.41 17.03
C ASN A 164 -16.77 -23.95 16.54
N ALA A 165 -16.54 -23.86 15.23
CA ALA A 165 -15.27 -24.28 14.64
C ALA A 165 -14.24 -23.17 14.85
N ASP A 166 -13.14 -23.49 15.54
CA ASP A 166 -12.00 -22.60 15.73
C ASP A 166 -10.73 -23.36 15.36
N SER A 167 -9.99 -22.80 14.41
CA SER A 167 -8.62 -23.23 14.11
C SER A 167 -7.66 -22.05 13.97
N SER A 168 -7.99 -20.92 14.60
CA SER A 168 -7.13 -19.76 14.76
C SER A 168 -5.80 -20.17 15.38
N LYS A 169 -4.73 -19.74 14.71
CA LYS A 169 -3.34 -19.94 15.13
C LYS A 169 -2.59 -18.63 15.28
N TYR A 170 -3.17 -17.53 14.79
CA TYR A 170 -2.54 -16.22 14.71
C TYR A 170 -3.22 -15.29 15.72
N ASN A 171 -3.12 -13.96 15.54
CA ASN A 171 -3.97 -12.97 16.19
C ASN A 171 -3.85 -11.63 15.46
N SER A 172 -4.49 -11.48 14.30
CA SER A 172 -4.37 -10.26 13.50
C SER A 172 -5.03 -9.04 14.15
N TYR A 173 -6.12 -9.21 14.90
CA TYR A 173 -6.81 -8.09 15.54
C TYR A 173 -6.01 -7.46 16.69
N ASP A 174 -5.46 -8.24 17.61
CA ASP A 174 -4.73 -7.67 18.76
C ASP A 174 -3.26 -7.37 18.45
N ILE A 175 -2.74 -7.82 17.31
CA ILE A 175 -1.35 -7.56 16.90
C ILE A 175 -1.32 -6.55 15.77
N THR A 176 -1.79 -6.93 14.59
CA THR A 176 -1.62 -6.13 13.36
C THR A 176 -2.55 -4.93 13.34
N GLU A 177 -3.87 -5.13 13.48
CA GLU A 177 -4.83 -4.02 13.51
C GLU A 177 -4.55 -3.08 14.69
N ALA A 178 -4.17 -3.64 15.84
CA ALA A 178 -3.81 -2.88 17.02
C ALA A 178 -2.67 -1.87 16.81
N HIS A 179 -1.69 -2.19 15.97
CA HIS A 179 -0.63 -1.25 15.60
C HIS A 179 -1.15 -0.06 14.80
N TYR A 180 -2.25 -0.22 14.07
CA TYR A 180 -2.82 0.79 13.18
C TYR A 180 -3.96 1.60 13.82
N ARG A 181 -4.25 1.37 15.10
CA ARG A 181 -5.21 2.18 15.89
C ARG A 181 -4.58 3.45 16.46
N ILE A 182 -4.16 4.36 15.59
CA ILE A 182 -3.45 5.58 15.99
C ILE A 182 -4.44 6.74 16.13
N ASP A 183 -4.65 7.18 17.36
CA ASP A 183 -5.68 8.18 17.72
C ASP A 183 -7.10 7.79 17.28
N SER A 184 -7.32 6.50 16.96
CA SER A 184 -8.58 5.94 16.53
C SER A 184 -9.07 4.88 17.52
N GLN A 185 -10.30 4.41 17.35
CA GLN A 185 -10.90 3.37 18.18
C GLN A 185 -11.34 2.21 17.30
N SER A 186 -11.12 0.98 17.74
CA SER A 186 -11.75 -0.19 17.13
C SER A 186 -12.33 -1.08 18.22
N ASN A 187 -13.35 -1.85 17.85
CA ASN A 187 -13.83 -2.96 18.65
C ASN A 187 -13.96 -4.17 17.73
N TYR A 188 -13.76 -5.36 18.28
CA TYR A 188 -13.71 -6.57 17.45
C TYR A 188 -15.00 -6.81 16.67
N SER A 189 -16.17 -6.39 17.17
CA SER A 189 -17.44 -6.57 16.45
C SER A 189 -17.52 -5.83 15.10
N MET A 190 -16.62 -4.86 14.85
CA MET A 190 -16.43 -4.25 13.54
C MET A 190 -15.84 -5.22 12.51
N TYR A 191 -15.19 -6.30 12.96
CA TYR A 191 -14.41 -7.23 12.15
C TYR A 191 -15.06 -8.62 11.98
N ASN A 192 -16.31 -8.78 12.45
CA ASN A 192 -17.03 -10.06 12.45
C ASN A 192 -17.52 -10.50 11.06
N ASP A 193 -17.72 -9.56 10.13
CA ASP A 193 -18.24 -9.83 8.79
C ASP A 193 -17.37 -9.08 7.78
N PHE A 194 -16.62 -9.80 6.93
CA PHE A 194 -15.72 -9.24 5.91
C PHE A 194 -16.38 -8.14 5.09
N GLU A 195 -17.63 -8.34 4.68
CA GLU A 195 -18.37 -7.39 3.84
C GLU A 195 -18.61 -6.04 4.52
N LYS A 196 -18.38 -5.93 5.83
CA LYS A 196 -18.60 -4.72 6.64
C LYS A 196 -17.35 -4.23 7.35
N ILE A 197 -16.21 -4.92 7.21
CA ILE A 197 -15.00 -4.57 7.94
C ILE A 197 -14.53 -3.17 7.51
N PRO A 198 -14.38 -2.22 8.45
CA PRO A 198 -13.55 -1.05 8.22
C PRO A 198 -12.09 -1.44 8.46
N PHE A 199 -11.27 -1.52 7.43
CA PHE A 199 -9.83 -1.59 7.66
C PHE A 199 -9.31 -0.21 8.07
N GLN A 200 -8.29 -0.17 8.92
CA GLN A 200 -7.58 1.08 9.23
C GLN A 200 -6.88 1.58 7.95
N PRO A 201 -6.77 2.90 7.75
CA PRO A 201 -6.18 3.45 6.54
C PRO A 201 -4.65 3.33 6.53
N ILE A 202 -4.06 3.32 5.34
CA ILE A 202 -2.61 3.15 5.13
C ILE A 202 -1.76 4.23 5.81
N ASP A 203 -2.29 5.44 6.02
CA ASP A 203 -1.56 6.49 6.72
C ASP A 203 -1.38 6.19 8.22
N ASN A 204 -2.30 5.45 8.85
CA ASN A 204 -2.09 4.93 10.21
C ASN A 204 -0.97 3.88 10.24
N LEU A 205 -0.92 3.00 9.23
CA LEU A 205 0.17 2.03 9.07
C LEU A 205 1.52 2.72 8.85
N GLY A 206 1.56 3.75 7.99
CA GLY A 206 2.74 4.59 7.77
C GLY A 206 3.22 5.28 9.05
N GLN A 207 2.27 5.82 9.82
CA GLN A 207 2.54 6.47 11.09
C GLN A 207 3.06 5.50 12.16
N TYR A 208 2.54 4.26 12.22
CA TYR A 208 3.05 3.23 13.12
C TYR A 208 4.52 2.93 12.87
N TRP A 209 4.90 2.71 11.61
CA TRP A 209 6.29 2.46 11.27
C TRP A 209 7.16 3.70 11.44
N PHE A 210 6.63 4.90 11.18
CA PHE A 210 7.38 6.12 11.41
C PHE A 210 7.70 6.31 12.90
N GLN A 211 6.73 6.09 13.80
CA GLN A 211 6.98 6.12 15.24
C GLN A 211 7.98 5.03 15.66
N SER A 212 7.84 3.82 15.12
CA SER A 212 8.78 2.72 15.37
C SER A 212 10.20 3.05 14.89
N TYR A 213 10.33 3.81 13.80
CA TYR A 213 11.60 4.34 13.32
C TYR A 213 12.17 5.39 14.27
N LEU A 214 11.35 6.36 14.74
CA LEU A 214 11.82 7.38 15.69
C LEU A 214 12.38 6.74 16.97
N ASP A 215 11.73 5.67 17.45
CA ASP A 215 12.15 4.95 18.65
C ASP A 215 13.42 4.10 18.44
N SER A 216 13.52 3.41 17.31
CA SER A 216 14.60 2.44 17.05
C SER A 216 15.80 3.01 16.30
N GLY A 217 15.59 4.04 15.50
CA GLY A 217 16.53 4.53 14.49
C GLY A 217 16.85 3.53 13.38
N ASN A 218 16.08 2.45 13.23
CA ASN A 218 16.36 1.35 12.29
C ASN A 218 16.01 1.76 10.84
N PRO A 219 16.96 1.73 9.89
CA PRO A 219 16.69 2.13 8.52
C PRO A 219 15.70 1.21 7.81
N GLN A 220 15.63 -0.08 8.16
CA GLN A 220 14.66 -0.99 7.55
C GLN A 220 13.22 -0.58 7.91
N VAL A 221 13.00 -0.20 9.17
CA VAL A 221 11.69 0.27 9.64
C VAL A 221 11.30 1.58 8.95
N LEU A 222 12.24 2.49 8.72
CA LEU A 222 12.01 3.69 7.92
C LEU A 222 11.60 3.35 6.49
N GLY A 223 12.20 2.32 5.89
CA GLY A 223 11.84 1.86 4.56
C GLY A 223 10.40 1.36 4.45
N PHE A 224 9.87 0.70 5.49
CA PHE A 224 8.44 0.29 5.53
C PHE A 224 7.50 1.50 5.40
N VAL A 225 7.86 2.65 5.99
CA VAL A 225 7.08 3.90 5.86
C VAL A 225 6.90 4.30 4.40
N PHE A 226 7.90 4.05 3.54
CA PHE A 226 7.84 4.49 2.14
C PHE A 226 6.93 3.64 1.25
N HIS A 227 6.47 2.49 1.74
CA HIS A 227 5.40 1.75 1.10
C HIS A 227 4.09 2.58 1.01
N THR A 228 3.91 3.57 1.89
CA THR A 228 2.79 4.54 1.81
C THR A 228 2.70 5.32 0.49
N THR A 229 3.68 5.22 -0.39
CA THR A 229 3.59 5.66 -1.79
C THR A 229 2.43 5.04 -2.56
N ASP A 230 1.83 3.98 -2.03
CA ASP A 230 0.52 3.48 -2.44
C ASP A 230 -0.60 4.51 -2.41
N LEU A 231 -0.49 5.56 -1.59
CA LEU A 231 -1.42 6.69 -1.65
C LEU A 231 -1.38 7.42 -3.00
N LEU A 232 -0.31 7.26 -3.78
CA LEU A 232 -0.18 7.80 -5.14
C LEU A 232 -0.55 6.77 -6.21
N GLN A 233 -1.01 5.58 -5.79
CA GLN A 233 -1.68 4.60 -6.63
C GLN A 233 -3.18 5.00 -6.66
N PRO A 234 -3.78 5.34 -7.82
CA PRO A 234 -5.15 5.86 -7.86
C PRO A 234 -6.21 4.91 -7.32
N HIS A 235 -6.14 3.62 -7.64
CA HIS A 235 -7.06 2.60 -7.14
C HIS A 235 -7.08 2.49 -5.61
N HIS A 236 -5.96 2.82 -4.94
CA HIS A 236 -5.85 2.78 -3.48
C HIS A 236 -6.56 3.96 -2.78
N THR A 237 -6.72 5.08 -3.50
CA THR A 237 -7.46 6.25 -2.99
C THR A 237 -8.92 6.27 -3.41
N TRP A 238 -9.23 5.63 -4.54
CA TRP A 238 -10.58 5.33 -4.99
C TRP A 238 -11.15 4.03 -4.39
N THR A 239 -10.34 3.30 -3.63
CA THR A 239 -10.68 2.08 -2.89
C THR A 239 -11.27 0.98 -3.77
N THR A 240 -10.61 0.63 -4.87
CA THR A 240 -11.04 -0.47 -5.76
C THR A 240 -9.92 -1.47 -5.97
N SER A 241 -10.20 -2.76 -5.89
CA SER A 241 -9.24 -3.82 -6.23
C SER A 241 -9.36 -4.28 -7.70
N ASP A 242 -10.27 -3.68 -8.46
CA ASP A 242 -10.52 -3.93 -9.89
C ASP A 242 -10.33 -2.64 -10.71
N LEU A 243 -10.88 -2.60 -11.93
CA LEU A 243 -10.90 -1.46 -12.85
C LEU A 243 -9.51 -1.14 -13.35
N ASN A 244 -8.90 -2.09 -14.06
CA ASN A 244 -7.55 -2.00 -14.60
C ASN A 244 -6.44 -1.88 -13.54
N HIS A 245 -6.72 -2.19 -12.27
CA HIS A 245 -5.77 -2.07 -11.17
C HIS A 245 -4.40 -2.69 -11.49
N SER A 246 -4.33 -4.00 -11.71
CA SER A 246 -3.08 -4.69 -12.08
C SER A 246 -2.51 -4.28 -13.43
N SER A 247 -3.38 -3.92 -14.38
CA SER A 247 -3.01 -3.46 -15.72
C SER A 247 -2.30 -2.11 -15.68
N TRP A 248 -2.74 -1.21 -14.79
CA TRP A 248 -2.13 0.09 -14.54
C TRP A 248 -0.76 -0.06 -13.87
N GLU A 249 -0.66 -0.89 -12.85
CA GLU A 249 0.58 -1.11 -12.11
C GLU A 249 1.65 -1.78 -12.97
N GLY A 250 1.25 -2.81 -13.73
CA GLY A 250 2.11 -3.45 -14.71
C GLY A 250 2.59 -2.46 -15.78
N TRP A 251 1.71 -1.57 -16.24
CA TRP A 251 2.09 -0.53 -17.19
C TRP A 251 3.08 0.47 -16.61
N ILE A 252 2.89 0.93 -15.38
CA ILE A 252 3.85 1.82 -14.71
C ILE A 252 5.22 1.17 -14.65
N LYS A 253 5.29 -0.10 -14.21
CA LYS A 253 6.53 -0.86 -14.17
C LYS A 253 7.21 -0.96 -15.54
N ASP A 254 6.44 -1.27 -16.58
CA ASP A 254 6.98 -1.50 -17.92
C ASP A 254 7.43 -0.19 -18.60
N TYR A 255 6.76 0.93 -18.31
CA TYR A 255 6.99 2.23 -18.96
C TYR A 255 7.76 3.24 -18.11
N TYR A 256 8.16 2.88 -16.87
CA TYR A 256 8.83 3.77 -15.92
C TYR A 256 9.99 4.55 -16.55
N ASP A 257 10.92 3.82 -17.16
CA ASP A 257 12.13 4.40 -17.76
C ASP A 257 11.84 5.01 -19.14
N GLN A 258 10.97 4.37 -19.92
CA GLN A 258 10.63 4.81 -21.28
C GLN A 258 9.93 6.18 -21.27
N GLU A 259 9.02 6.39 -20.33
CA GLU A 259 8.23 7.62 -20.19
C GLU A 259 8.88 8.64 -19.25
N GLN A 260 10.07 8.31 -18.73
CA GLN A 260 10.88 9.17 -17.86
C GLN A 260 10.07 9.63 -16.64
N LEU A 261 9.40 8.68 -15.98
CA LEU A 261 8.50 8.99 -14.86
C LEU A 261 9.23 9.57 -13.65
N ASN A 262 10.56 9.42 -13.58
CA ASN A 262 11.44 10.02 -12.58
C ASN A 262 12.13 11.32 -13.06
N ASP A 263 11.54 12.04 -14.03
CA ASP A 263 12.07 13.33 -14.51
C ASP A 263 12.33 14.30 -13.33
N PRO A 264 13.58 14.76 -13.10
CA PRO A 264 13.92 15.66 -12.01
C PRO A 264 13.15 16.98 -12.00
N SER A 265 12.72 17.46 -13.17
CA SER A 265 11.92 18.67 -13.30
C SER A 265 10.49 18.48 -12.82
N LEU A 266 9.89 17.30 -13.05
CA LEU A 266 8.57 16.94 -12.54
C LEU A 266 8.63 16.68 -11.04
N ILE A 267 9.66 15.99 -10.55
CA ILE A 267 9.86 15.75 -9.11
C ILE A 267 10.00 17.10 -8.37
N ARG A 268 10.79 18.03 -8.92
CA ARG A 268 10.93 19.38 -8.35
C ARG A 268 9.61 20.14 -8.30
N GLN A 269 8.77 20.02 -9.32
CA GLN A 269 7.44 20.64 -9.32
C GLN A 269 6.56 20.01 -8.23
N ALA A 270 6.53 18.68 -8.16
CA ALA A 270 5.77 17.92 -7.18
C ALA A 270 6.20 18.23 -5.73
N ILE A 271 7.50 18.43 -5.46
CA ILE A 271 7.98 18.81 -4.12
C ILE A 271 7.30 20.09 -3.61
N ASN A 272 7.01 21.04 -4.50
CA ASN A 272 6.41 22.32 -4.14
C ASN A 272 4.88 22.24 -3.94
N THR A 273 4.24 21.12 -4.28
CA THR A 273 2.78 20.94 -4.07
C THR A 273 2.48 20.43 -2.66
N PHE A 274 3.43 19.76 -2.01
CA PHE A 274 3.33 19.34 -0.62
C PHE A 274 3.68 20.48 0.33
N SER A 275 2.86 20.63 1.38
CA SER A 275 3.19 21.40 2.56
C SER A 275 4.14 20.59 3.45
N PRO A 276 5.35 21.10 3.75
CA PRO A 276 6.30 20.40 4.62
C PRO A 276 5.72 20.17 6.02
N LEU A 277 6.08 19.04 6.63
CA LEU A 277 5.76 18.76 8.04
C LEU A 277 6.49 19.75 8.96
N ASP A 278 5.83 20.09 10.08
CA ASP A 278 6.49 20.83 11.15
C ASP A 278 7.70 20.02 11.66
N LYS A 279 8.82 20.68 11.91
CA LYS A 279 10.07 20.02 12.31
C LYS A 279 9.95 19.27 13.63
N ALA A 280 9.06 19.70 14.53
CA ALA A 280 8.82 19.07 15.82
C ALA A 280 7.64 18.10 15.78
N SER A 281 6.93 17.97 14.65
CA SER A 281 5.89 16.96 14.50
C SER A 281 6.50 15.57 14.54
N THR A 282 5.82 14.64 15.18
CA THR A 282 6.07 13.19 15.02
C THR A 282 4.97 12.52 14.20
N ASP A 283 3.94 13.29 13.80
CA ASP A 283 2.83 12.83 12.97
C ASP A 283 3.11 13.17 11.50
N VAL A 284 3.20 12.14 10.66
CA VAL A 284 3.43 12.23 9.21
C VAL A 284 2.13 12.09 8.40
N ARG A 285 1.00 11.70 9.03
CA ARG A 285 -0.29 11.50 8.34
C ARG A 285 -0.77 12.72 7.55
N PRO A 286 -0.55 13.98 8.00
CA PRO A 286 -0.91 15.15 7.19
C PRO A 286 -0.19 15.23 5.83
N LEU A 287 1.05 14.74 5.74
CA LEU A 287 1.77 14.67 4.47
C LEU A 287 1.24 13.53 3.60
N LEU A 288 1.00 12.37 4.20
CA LEU A 288 0.44 11.20 3.52
C LEU A 288 -0.94 11.51 2.91
N THR A 289 -1.81 12.14 3.70
CA THR A 289 -3.14 12.58 3.27
C THR A 289 -3.10 13.57 2.10
N GLN A 290 -2.08 14.44 2.01
CA GLN A 290 -1.90 15.31 0.83
C GLN A 290 -1.59 14.48 -0.43
N GLY A 291 -0.76 13.45 -0.30
CA GLY A 291 -0.47 12.52 -1.40
C GLY A 291 -1.73 11.77 -1.85
N GLY A 292 -2.49 11.23 -0.90
CA GLY A 292 -3.77 10.57 -1.20
C GLY A 292 -4.78 11.50 -1.88
N SER A 293 -4.92 12.73 -1.37
CA SER A 293 -5.83 13.74 -1.94
C SER A 293 -5.44 14.10 -3.37
N PHE A 294 -4.13 14.19 -3.65
CA PHE A 294 -3.63 14.46 -5.00
C PHE A 294 -3.96 13.30 -5.95
N SER A 295 -3.65 12.07 -5.55
CA SER A 295 -3.94 10.87 -6.33
C SER A 295 -5.42 10.73 -6.64
N TYR A 296 -6.28 10.95 -5.64
CA TYR A 296 -7.73 10.93 -5.83
C TYR A 296 -8.18 11.95 -6.88
N ALA A 297 -7.67 13.19 -6.78
CA ALA A 297 -8.04 14.29 -7.66
C ALA A 297 -7.53 14.14 -9.11
N GLN A 298 -6.39 13.47 -9.33
CA GLN A 298 -5.74 13.39 -10.66
C GLN A 298 -5.83 12.00 -11.31
N GLY A 299 -5.98 10.95 -10.52
CA GLY A 299 -5.77 9.57 -10.96
C GLY A 299 -7.01 8.84 -11.50
N GLY A 300 -8.21 9.41 -11.37
CA GLY A 300 -9.46 8.70 -11.66
C GLY A 300 -9.60 8.12 -13.08
N ILE A 301 -8.89 8.67 -14.07
CA ILE A 301 -8.99 8.22 -15.47
C ILE A 301 -8.45 6.80 -15.68
N VAL A 302 -7.39 6.40 -14.95
CA VAL A 302 -6.73 5.10 -15.16
C VAL A 302 -7.54 3.92 -14.63
N LEU A 303 -8.58 4.19 -13.84
CA LEU A 303 -9.56 3.17 -13.46
C LEU A 303 -10.29 2.63 -14.70
N ASN A 304 -10.52 3.45 -15.72
CA ASN A 304 -11.33 3.05 -16.87
C ASN A 304 -10.58 3.09 -18.21
N SER A 305 -9.41 3.74 -18.27
CA SER A 305 -8.62 3.86 -19.49
C SER A 305 -7.39 2.95 -19.50
N GLU A 306 -7.25 2.20 -20.58
CA GLU A 306 -5.99 1.52 -20.94
C GLU A 306 -5.22 2.26 -22.05
N ASP A 307 -5.71 3.43 -22.48
CA ASP A 307 -5.03 4.23 -23.49
C ASP A 307 -3.65 4.68 -22.97
N HIS A 308 -2.65 4.54 -23.83
CA HIS A 308 -1.27 4.86 -23.46
C HIS A 308 -1.09 6.33 -23.09
N TYR A 309 -1.73 7.27 -23.79
CA TYR A 309 -1.56 8.70 -23.51
C TYR A 309 -2.23 9.10 -22.21
N ASP A 310 -3.44 8.61 -21.94
CA ASP A 310 -4.12 8.83 -20.65
C ASP A 310 -3.26 8.32 -19.47
N ARG A 311 -2.63 7.16 -19.67
CA ARG A 311 -1.72 6.55 -18.69
C ARG A 311 -0.43 7.37 -18.52
N VAL A 312 0.19 7.83 -19.60
CA VAL A 312 1.37 8.71 -19.54
C VAL A 312 1.05 10.01 -18.79
N ASP A 313 -0.06 10.65 -19.13
CA ASP A 313 -0.46 11.93 -18.52
C ASP A 313 -0.75 11.78 -17.02
N THR A 314 -1.33 10.66 -16.60
CA THR A 314 -1.55 10.35 -15.19
C THR A 314 -0.24 9.97 -14.48
N ALA A 315 0.59 9.14 -15.12
CA ALA A 315 1.84 8.64 -14.55
C ALA A 315 2.85 9.75 -14.29
N LYS A 316 2.95 10.71 -15.22
CA LYS A 316 3.79 11.91 -15.08
C LYS A 316 3.33 12.86 -13.98
N GLN A 317 2.16 12.62 -13.41
CA GLN A 317 1.69 13.31 -12.20
C GLN A 317 2.01 12.46 -10.98
N VAL A 318 1.49 11.23 -10.90
CA VAL A 318 1.51 10.47 -9.65
C VAL A 318 2.90 9.94 -9.25
N ILE A 319 3.76 9.54 -10.20
CA ILE A 319 5.09 9.00 -9.86
C ILE A 319 6.02 10.11 -9.33
N PRO A 320 6.16 11.29 -9.98
CA PRO A 320 6.91 12.39 -9.40
C PRO A 320 6.39 12.83 -8.02
N HIS A 321 5.07 12.76 -7.78
CA HIS A 321 4.49 13.06 -6.46
C HIS A 321 4.80 11.98 -5.42
N ALA A 322 4.87 10.70 -5.81
CA ALA A 322 5.30 9.63 -4.93
C ALA A 322 6.77 9.81 -4.51
N ILE A 323 7.66 10.12 -5.47
CA ILE A 323 9.06 10.43 -5.20
C ILE A 323 9.18 11.67 -4.29
N ALA A 324 8.43 12.74 -4.59
CA ALA A 324 8.41 13.94 -3.77
C ALA A 324 7.94 13.68 -2.34
N MET A 325 6.92 12.83 -2.15
CA MET A 325 6.45 12.43 -0.82
C MET A 325 7.55 11.70 -0.03
N VAL A 326 8.29 10.78 -0.65
CA VAL A 326 9.44 10.12 -0.01
C VAL A 326 10.56 11.11 0.32
N VAL A 327 10.85 12.08 -0.56
CA VAL A 327 11.82 13.16 -0.26
C VAL A 327 11.40 13.96 0.96
N HIS A 328 10.11 14.30 1.10
CA HIS A 328 9.59 15.00 2.28
C HIS A 328 9.68 14.16 3.55
N LEU A 329 9.31 12.88 3.48
CA LEU A 329 9.44 11.94 4.61
C LEU A 329 10.90 11.76 5.03
N LEU A 330 11.83 11.59 4.08
CA LEU A 330 13.26 11.52 4.36
C LEU A 330 13.80 12.80 4.98
N ASN A 331 13.44 13.96 4.42
CA ASN A 331 13.82 15.26 4.98
C ASN A 331 13.38 15.38 6.44
N HIS A 332 12.15 14.96 6.74
CA HIS A 332 11.61 15.00 8.08
C HIS A 332 12.27 13.98 9.02
N ALA A 333 12.38 12.71 8.59
CA ALA A 333 13.01 11.62 9.34
C ALA A 333 14.42 11.97 9.81
N MET A 334 15.21 12.63 8.96
CA MET A 334 16.61 12.95 9.25
C MET A 334 16.80 14.04 10.30
N VAL A 335 15.76 14.77 10.66
CA VAL A 335 15.83 15.88 11.64
C VAL A 335 14.86 15.74 12.81
N ALA A 336 13.92 14.80 12.73
CA ALA A 336 12.98 14.47 13.81
C ALA A 336 13.62 13.60 14.91
N ARG A 337 14.79 13.03 14.65
CA ARG A 337 15.62 12.26 15.60
C ARG A 337 16.86 13.04 15.99
#